data_AF-A0A2S9XV32-F1
#
_entry.id   AF-A0A2S9XV32-F1
#
_cell.length_a   1.000
_cell.length_b   1.000
_cell.length_c   1.000
_cell.angle_alpha   90.00
_cell.angle_beta   90.00
_cell.angle_gamma   90.00
#
_symmetry.space_group_name_H-M   'P 1'
#
loop_
_entity.id
_entity.type
_entity.pdbx_description
1 polymer ?
#
loop_
_entity_poly.entity_id
_entity_poly.type
_entity_poly.pdbx_seq_one_letter_code
_entity_poly.pdbx_strand_id
1 'polypeptide(L)'
;MAVDISFRHGLARYRIVERRSLASSSLSPGVVLVRPSMARSVLRVALREPELKIPLRRLYLREFGLRSDVDEDQLIEGLIGQATEQLGHLALLAERRATFGAGAGAGAGEVSVAEPRSSEALVDRTHSLSLQVVLDHSGEPVAGVALRVSLPDGREQLGHTDANGSIELRGLEPGAGGAASASNPVAARASNIWHVVGVKPAPIEPEWAGWADAPAPEPFGGTLAVVEDHAVADGETLSELAGTVGASTLELARFNWGSRNPAQIQRDLRERVGCTKLADDGSGHVFCATDEPGLVLIPRAWSAAGLATNQGHVIRVRRPWIPRLRDWDFSI
;
A
#
# COMPACT_ATOMS: atom_id res chain seq x y z
N MET A 1 9.94 -28.74 -10.85
CA MET A 1 11.04 -27.77 -11.04
C MET A 1 10.60 -26.54 -10.27
N ALA A 2 11.29 -26.14 -9.19
CA ALA A 2 10.78 -25.06 -8.35
C ALA A 2 11.33 -23.71 -8.85
N VAL A 3 10.46 -22.74 -9.16
CA VAL A 3 10.89 -21.38 -9.50
C VAL A 3 10.60 -20.47 -8.32
N ASP A 4 11.67 -19.98 -7.68
CA ASP A 4 11.59 -18.99 -6.61
C ASP A 4 11.81 -17.60 -7.24
N ILE A 5 10.81 -16.73 -7.10
CA ILE A 5 10.79 -15.39 -7.68
C ILE A 5 10.92 -14.40 -6.53
N SER A 6 12.05 -13.71 -6.47
CA SER A 6 12.27 -12.66 -5.49
C SER A 6 12.62 -11.35 -6.16
N PHE A 7 12.06 -10.26 -5.62
CA PHE A 7 12.35 -8.90 -6.06
C PHE A 7 13.26 -8.25 -5.02
N ARG A 8 14.50 -7.95 -5.39
CA ARG A 8 15.46 -7.25 -4.51
C ARG A 8 16.16 -6.16 -5.32
N HIS A 9 16.03 -4.91 -4.88
CA HIS A 9 16.58 -3.73 -5.58
C HIS A 9 16.06 -3.55 -7.03
N GLY A 10 14.78 -3.87 -7.27
CA GLY A 10 14.11 -3.66 -8.58
C GLY A 10 14.57 -4.56 -9.73
N LEU A 11 15.23 -5.68 -9.43
CA LEU A 11 15.47 -6.76 -10.39
C LEU A 11 14.60 -7.96 -10.03
N ALA A 12 13.82 -8.45 -10.99
CA ALA A 12 13.19 -9.76 -10.90
C ALA A 12 14.28 -10.83 -10.94
N ARG A 13 14.50 -11.52 -9.82
CA ARG A 13 15.43 -12.66 -9.78
C ARG A 13 14.62 -13.93 -9.96
N TYR A 14 14.92 -14.63 -11.04
CA TYR A 14 14.39 -15.97 -11.31
C TYR A 14 15.38 -16.99 -10.75
N ARG A 15 14.92 -17.81 -9.80
CA ARG A 15 15.68 -18.93 -9.27
C ARG A 15 15.02 -20.22 -9.72
N ILE A 16 15.56 -20.85 -10.77
CA ILE A 16 15.09 -22.16 -11.23
C ILE A 16 15.87 -23.23 -10.46
N VAL A 17 15.18 -23.98 -9.60
CA VAL A 17 15.72 -25.12 -8.86
C VAL A 17 15.29 -26.41 -9.55
N GLU A 18 16.25 -27.06 -10.20
CA GLU A 18 16.05 -28.40 -10.76
C GLU A 18 16.06 -29.41 -9.60
N ARG A 19 14.95 -30.14 -9.39
CA ARG A 19 14.92 -31.25 -8.44
C ARG A 19 15.55 -32.47 -9.11
N ARG A 20 16.88 -32.56 -9.10
CA ARG A 20 17.58 -33.83 -9.37
C ARG A 20 18.12 -34.43 -8.08
N SER A 21 17.90 -35.73 -7.97
CA SER A 21 18.29 -36.63 -6.89
C SER A 21 19.69 -36.35 -6.34
N LEU A 22 19.80 -36.45 -5.01
CA LEU A 22 21.02 -36.40 -4.21
C LEU A 22 22.17 -37.19 -4.83
N ALA A 23 23.20 -36.50 -5.35
CA ALA A 23 24.60 -36.91 -5.32
C ALA A 23 25.48 -35.76 -5.84
N SER A 24 26.25 -35.16 -4.93
CA SER A 24 27.46 -34.35 -5.15
C SER A 24 27.56 -33.48 -6.41
N SER A 25 27.29 -32.17 -6.28
CA SER A 25 28.15 -31.15 -6.89
C SER A 25 27.91 -29.79 -6.24
N SER A 26 28.99 -29.17 -5.77
CA SER A 26 29.04 -27.81 -5.27
C SER A 26 29.01 -26.84 -6.46
N LEU A 27 27.83 -26.37 -6.84
CA LEU A 27 27.67 -25.23 -7.75
C LEU A 27 26.80 -24.18 -7.08
N SER A 28 27.35 -22.98 -6.91
CA SER A 28 26.62 -21.80 -6.47
C SER A 28 25.48 -21.50 -7.46
N PRO A 29 24.24 -21.25 -6.99
CA PRO A 29 23.10 -21.03 -7.88
C PRO A 29 23.23 -19.68 -8.62
N GLY A 30 23.08 -19.71 -9.95
CA GLY A 30 23.18 -18.56 -10.83
C GLY A 30 21.85 -17.79 -10.98
N VAL A 31 21.93 -16.46 -11.03
CA VAL A 31 20.82 -15.56 -11.37
C VAL A 31 20.80 -15.37 -12.89
N VAL A 32 19.66 -15.61 -13.54
CA VAL A 32 19.50 -15.38 -14.99
C VAL A 32 18.82 -14.04 -15.23
N LEU A 33 19.52 -13.13 -15.91
CA LEU A 33 18.95 -11.88 -16.42
C LEU A 33 18.28 -12.17 -17.76
N VAL A 34 16.97 -11.92 -17.83
CA VAL A 34 16.18 -12.10 -19.06
C VAL A 34 16.10 -10.75 -19.78
N ARG A 35 16.44 -10.73 -21.08
CA ARG A 35 16.26 -9.52 -21.91
C ARG A 35 14.76 -9.18 -22.01
N PRO A 36 14.37 -7.89 -22.07
CA PRO A 36 12.95 -7.52 -22.21
C PRO A 36 12.25 -8.22 -23.38
N SER A 37 12.93 -8.41 -24.51
CA SER A 37 12.41 -9.13 -25.68
C SER A 37 12.11 -10.62 -25.43
N MET A 38 12.67 -11.21 -24.38
CA MET A 38 12.46 -12.61 -24.00
C MET A 38 11.46 -12.77 -22.83
N ALA A 39 11.13 -11.68 -22.13
CA ALA A 39 10.24 -11.72 -20.96
C ALA A 39 8.86 -12.32 -21.30
N ARG A 40 8.31 -11.96 -22.47
CA ARG A 40 7.04 -12.48 -22.97
C ARG A 40 7.06 -14.00 -23.13
N SER A 41 8.09 -14.54 -23.78
CA SER A 41 8.23 -15.98 -24.01
C SER A 41 8.42 -16.75 -22.69
N VAL A 42 9.20 -16.20 -21.75
CA VAL A 42 9.41 -16.80 -20.43
C VAL A 42 8.12 -16.82 -19.62
N LEU A 43 7.36 -15.72 -19.59
CA LEU A 43 6.08 -15.66 -18.87
C LEU A 43 5.03 -16.60 -19.47
N ARG A 44 4.96 -16.73 -20.81
CA ARG A 44 4.08 -17.75 -21.45
C ARG A 44 4.44 -19.17 -21.03
N VAL A 45 5.73 -19.50 -20.97
CA VAL A 45 6.16 -20.82 -20.51
C VAL A 45 5.81 -21.01 -19.04
N ALA A 46 6.04 -20.01 -18.19
CA ALA A 46 5.68 -20.07 -16.77
C ALA A 46 4.17 -20.21 -16.54
N LEU A 47 3.32 -19.54 -17.32
CA LEU A 47 1.86 -19.62 -17.17
C LEU A 47 1.26 -20.97 -17.60
N ARG A 48 2.01 -21.77 -18.36
CA ARG A 48 1.67 -23.17 -18.66
C ARG A 48 1.94 -24.12 -17.50
N GLU A 49 2.81 -23.74 -16.56
CA GLU A 49 3.12 -24.51 -15.36
C GLU A 49 2.09 -24.16 -14.25
N PRO A 50 1.23 -25.11 -13.81
CA PRO A 50 0.19 -24.83 -12.82
C PRO A 50 0.73 -24.22 -11.52
N GLU A 51 1.92 -24.65 -11.09
CA GLU A 51 2.60 -24.18 -9.88
C GLU A 51 3.00 -22.69 -9.96
N LEU A 52 3.21 -22.14 -11.16
CA LEU A 52 3.62 -20.74 -11.36
C LEU A 52 2.46 -19.84 -11.81
N LYS A 53 1.43 -20.43 -12.44
CA LYS A 53 0.26 -19.71 -12.90
C LYS A 53 -0.47 -18.97 -11.77
N ILE A 54 -0.65 -19.63 -10.62
CA ILE A 54 -1.35 -19.06 -9.46
C ILE A 54 -0.53 -17.90 -8.86
N PRO A 55 0.77 -18.06 -8.52
CA PRO A 55 1.60 -16.94 -8.05
C PRO A 55 1.66 -15.75 -9.02
N LEU A 56 1.77 -15.99 -10.33
CA LEU A 56 1.82 -14.92 -11.33
C LEU A 56 0.48 -14.17 -11.44
N ARG A 57 -0.65 -14.88 -11.33
CA ARG A 57 -1.97 -14.25 -11.23
C ARG A 57 -2.13 -13.44 -9.94
N ARG A 58 -1.68 -13.95 -8.80
CA ARG A 58 -1.66 -13.21 -7.53
C ARG A 58 -0.82 -11.94 -7.65
N LEU A 59 0.35 -12.03 -8.26
CA LEU A 59 1.21 -10.88 -8.52
C LEU A 59 0.51 -9.86 -9.42
N TYR A 60 -0.08 -10.29 -10.54
CA TYR A 60 -0.81 -9.40 -11.44
C TYR A 60 -1.99 -8.71 -10.73
N LEU A 61 -2.82 -9.46 -10.00
CA LEU A 61 -3.98 -8.92 -9.28
C LEU A 61 -3.56 -7.93 -8.18
N ARG A 62 -2.44 -8.18 -7.51
CA ARG A 62 -1.88 -7.29 -6.48
C ARG A 62 -1.45 -5.94 -7.05
N GLU A 63 -0.91 -5.93 -8.26
CA GLU A 63 -0.29 -4.75 -8.86
C GLU A 63 -1.27 -3.96 -9.74
N PHE A 64 -2.15 -4.65 -10.48
CA PHE A 64 -3.07 -4.04 -11.45
C PHE A 64 -4.54 -4.03 -11.02
N GLY A 65 -4.89 -4.67 -9.90
CA GLY A 65 -6.25 -4.73 -9.39
C GLY A 65 -7.17 -5.71 -10.12
N LEU A 66 -8.47 -5.67 -9.77
CA LEU A 66 -9.49 -6.65 -10.16
C LEU A 66 -9.95 -6.49 -11.62
N ARG A 67 -9.40 -7.30 -12.52
CA ARG A 67 -10.09 -7.73 -13.74
C ARG A 67 -10.07 -9.26 -13.76
N SER A 68 -11.22 -9.88 -13.49
CA SER A 68 -11.36 -11.34 -13.44
C SER A 68 -11.38 -12.00 -14.82
N ASP A 69 -11.48 -11.18 -15.88
CA ASP A 69 -11.57 -11.55 -17.29
C ASP A 69 -10.25 -11.33 -18.06
N VAL A 70 -9.14 -11.12 -17.36
CA VAL A 70 -7.83 -10.88 -17.98
C VAL A 70 -7.34 -12.17 -18.63
N ASP A 71 -7.27 -12.15 -19.96
CA ASP A 71 -6.66 -13.22 -20.73
C ASP A 71 -5.14 -13.32 -20.46
N GLU A 72 -4.54 -14.44 -20.84
CA GLU A 72 -3.14 -14.72 -20.56
C GLU A 72 -2.20 -13.66 -21.17
N ASP A 73 -2.50 -13.13 -22.35
CA ASP A 73 -1.67 -12.13 -23.00
C ASP A 73 -1.76 -10.78 -22.27
N GLN A 74 -2.94 -10.36 -21.81
CA GLN A 74 -3.10 -9.15 -20.99
C GLN A 74 -2.37 -9.25 -19.65
N LEU A 75 -2.36 -10.43 -19.02
CA LEU A 75 -1.60 -10.68 -17.80
C LEU A 75 -0.09 -10.49 -18.05
N ILE A 76 0.41 -11.07 -19.14
CA ILE A 76 1.81 -10.99 -19.53
C ILE A 76 2.20 -9.53 -19.82
N GLU A 77 1.40 -8.80 -20.60
CA GLU A 77 1.69 -7.41 -20.95
C GLU A 77 1.71 -6.50 -19.73
N GLY A 78 0.79 -6.66 -18.78
CA GLY A 78 0.82 -5.85 -17.55
C GLY A 78 2.09 -6.13 -16.73
N LEU A 79 2.40 -7.40 -16.45
CA LEU A 79 3.62 -7.74 -15.69
C LEU A 79 4.90 -7.22 -16.37
N ILE A 80 4.99 -7.28 -17.70
CA ILE A 80 6.12 -6.71 -18.46
C ILE A 80 6.15 -5.18 -18.35
N GLY A 81 4.99 -4.53 -18.47
CA GLY A 81 4.84 -3.08 -18.36
C GLY A 81 5.36 -2.57 -17.01
N GLN A 82 4.89 -3.15 -15.92
CA GLN A 82 5.34 -2.77 -14.58
C GLN A 82 6.83 -3.03 -14.35
N ALA A 83 7.35 -4.17 -14.80
CA ALA A 83 8.78 -4.45 -14.66
C ALA A 83 9.63 -3.40 -15.42
N THR A 84 9.14 -2.95 -16.58
CA THR A 84 9.80 -1.91 -17.38
C THR A 84 9.72 -0.54 -16.72
N GLU A 85 8.58 -0.18 -16.14
CA GLU A 85 8.38 1.08 -15.43
C GLU A 85 9.26 1.18 -14.17
N GLN A 86 9.33 0.10 -13.38
CA GLN A 86 10.21 0.04 -12.20
C GLN A 86 11.70 0.14 -12.58
N LEU A 87 12.11 -0.46 -13.70
CA LEU A 87 13.47 -0.32 -14.22
C LEU A 87 13.77 1.08 -14.74
N GLY A 88 12.80 1.74 -15.41
CA GLY A 88 12.92 3.12 -15.84
C GLY A 88 13.11 4.10 -14.67
N HIS A 89 12.37 3.88 -13.59
CA HIS A 89 12.48 4.70 -12.38
C HIS A 89 13.83 4.55 -11.66
N LEU A 90 14.48 3.40 -11.76
CA LEU A 90 15.83 3.18 -11.23
C LEU A 90 16.93 3.77 -12.10
N ALA A 91 16.76 3.78 -13.43
CA ALA A 91 17.69 4.46 -14.34
C ALA A 91 17.74 5.98 -14.06
N LEU A 92 16.58 6.59 -13.84
CA LEU A 92 16.44 8.01 -13.45
C LEU A 92 17.10 8.34 -12.09
N LEU A 93 17.02 7.42 -11.12
CA LEU A 93 17.69 7.58 -9.83
C LEU A 93 19.21 7.40 -9.92
N ALA A 94 19.70 6.58 -10.85
CA ALA A 94 21.13 6.44 -11.11
C ALA A 94 21.73 7.68 -11.80
N GLU A 95 21.00 8.29 -12.74
CA GLU A 95 21.42 9.53 -13.40
C GLU A 95 21.44 10.74 -12.44
N ARG A 96 20.46 10.84 -11.54
CA ARG A 96 20.45 11.87 -10.47
C ARG A 96 21.59 11.74 -9.48
N ARG A 97 22.14 10.53 -9.31
CA ARG A 97 23.28 10.30 -8.41
C ARG A 97 24.62 10.68 -9.04
N ALA A 98 24.70 10.72 -10.38
CA ALA A 98 25.88 11.18 -11.11
C ALA A 98 26.04 12.72 -11.10
N THR A 99 24.97 13.47 -10.82
CA THR A 99 24.96 14.94 -10.91
C THR A 99 25.25 15.68 -9.60
N PHE A 100 25.19 15.02 -8.43
CA PHE A 100 25.27 15.69 -7.12
C PHE A 100 26.59 15.47 -6.34
N GLY A 101 27.64 14.99 -7.01
CA GLY A 101 28.94 14.69 -6.38
C GLY A 101 29.99 15.79 -6.49
N ALA A 102 29.73 17.04 -6.09
CA ALA A 102 30.79 18.02 -5.78
C ALA A 102 30.23 19.29 -5.10
N GLY A 103 30.61 19.56 -3.84
CA GLY A 103 30.61 20.93 -3.32
C GLY A 103 30.37 21.13 -1.82
N ALA A 104 31.44 21.60 -1.15
CA ALA A 104 31.50 22.39 0.09
C ALA A 104 31.20 21.68 1.44
N GLY A 105 31.93 21.93 2.53
CA GLY A 105 32.89 23.01 2.85
C GLY A 105 32.53 23.61 4.21
N ALA A 106 33.45 23.49 5.18
CA ALA A 106 33.27 23.78 6.61
C ALA A 106 33.13 25.27 6.97
N GLY A 107 32.54 25.55 8.13
CA GLY A 107 32.63 26.84 8.81
C GLY A 107 31.93 26.86 10.17
N ALA A 108 32.71 26.86 11.25
CA ALA A 108 32.27 27.00 12.64
C ALA A 108 32.14 28.47 13.06
N GLY A 109 31.28 28.76 14.04
CA GLY A 109 31.21 30.04 14.73
C GLY A 109 30.07 30.10 15.75
N GLU A 110 30.37 29.79 17.02
CA GLU A 110 29.59 30.19 18.20
C GLU A 110 29.76 31.68 18.46
N VAL A 111 28.67 32.40 18.78
CA VAL A 111 28.65 33.42 19.86
C VAL A 111 27.25 33.48 20.47
N SER A 112 27.24 33.49 21.81
CA SER A 112 26.13 33.57 22.74
C SER A 112 25.66 35.01 23.02
N VAL A 113 24.43 35.13 23.54
CA VAL A 113 23.96 36.04 24.61
C VAL A 113 22.74 36.94 24.27
N ALA A 114 21.74 36.76 25.15
CA ALA A 114 20.72 37.68 25.66
C ALA A 114 19.37 37.84 24.94
N GLU A 115 18.36 37.23 25.57
CA GLU A 115 16.98 37.73 25.61
C GLU A 115 16.93 39.19 26.09
N PRO A 116 15.95 39.95 25.61
CA PRO A 116 14.85 40.24 26.53
C PRO A 116 13.45 40.19 25.89
N ARG A 117 12.53 39.72 26.73
CA ARG A 117 11.13 40.16 26.87
C ARG A 117 10.17 39.79 25.74
N SER A 118 9.22 38.94 26.15
CA SER A 118 7.93 38.63 25.54
C SER A 118 7.18 39.89 25.11
N SER A 119 7.52 40.39 23.93
CA SER A 119 6.55 40.91 22.97
C SER A 119 6.02 39.68 22.25
N GLU A 120 4.69 39.52 22.16
CA GLU A 120 4.10 38.62 21.18
C GLU A 120 4.59 39.08 19.81
N ALA A 121 5.69 38.47 19.35
CA ALA A 121 6.22 38.70 18.03
C ALA A 121 5.10 38.34 17.06
N LEU A 122 4.77 39.27 16.17
CA LEU A 122 3.93 39.00 15.01
C LEU A 122 4.53 37.79 14.29
N VAL A 123 4.03 36.60 14.59
CA VAL A 123 4.49 35.37 13.98
C VAL A 123 4.16 35.47 12.50
N ASP A 124 5.15 35.29 11.65
CA ASP A 124 5.02 35.33 10.20
C ASP A 124 4.17 34.14 9.72
N ARG A 125 2.85 34.32 9.78
CA ARG A 125 1.83 33.35 9.39
C ARG A 125 1.57 33.40 7.89
N THR A 126 2.62 33.42 7.08
CA THR A 126 2.52 33.44 5.62
C THR A 126 2.64 32.06 5.00
N HIS A 127 2.95 31.02 5.78
CA HIS A 127 3.18 29.68 5.26
C HIS A 127 1.86 28.92 5.07
N SER A 128 1.86 27.97 4.12
CA SER A 128 0.73 27.07 3.86
C SER A 128 1.16 25.61 3.93
N LEU A 129 0.22 24.70 4.15
CA LEU A 129 0.44 23.26 4.04
C LEU A 129 -0.62 22.71 3.08
N SER A 130 -0.18 22.07 2.00
CA SER A 130 -1.06 21.46 1.02
C SER A 130 -0.92 19.95 1.08
N LEU A 131 -2.03 19.25 1.23
CA LEU A 131 -2.13 17.79 1.20
C LEU A 131 -3.00 17.40 0.02
N GLN A 132 -2.56 16.43 -0.77
CA GLN A 132 -3.36 15.87 -1.86
C GLN A 132 -3.43 14.36 -1.74
N VAL A 133 -4.63 13.78 -1.84
CA VAL A 133 -4.84 12.33 -1.91
C VAL A 133 -5.17 11.95 -3.34
N VAL A 134 -4.40 11.02 -3.91
CA VAL A 134 -4.56 10.56 -5.30
C VAL A 134 -4.51 9.03 -5.39
N LEU A 135 -5.18 8.48 -6.40
CA LEU A 135 -5.07 7.07 -6.75
C LEU A 135 -3.67 6.76 -7.26
N ASP A 136 -3.06 5.70 -6.76
CA ASP A 136 -1.67 5.37 -7.06
C ASP A 136 -1.42 5.07 -8.54
N HIS A 137 -2.34 4.31 -9.16
CA HIS A 137 -2.25 3.87 -10.55
C HIS A 137 -2.57 4.95 -11.60
N SER A 138 -3.56 5.83 -11.33
CA SER A 138 -4.05 6.82 -12.31
C SER A 138 -3.63 8.24 -12.00
N GLY A 139 -3.23 8.53 -10.74
CA GLY A 139 -3.01 9.90 -10.26
C GLY A 139 -4.30 10.70 -10.05
N GLU A 140 -5.48 10.09 -10.26
CA GLU A 140 -6.77 10.78 -10.10
C GLU A 140 -7.01 11.18 -8.64
N PRO A 141 -7.58 12.36 -8.37
CA PRO A 141 -7.85 12.84 -7.03
C PRO A 141 -8.91 12.01 -6.31
N VAL A 142 -8.75 11.89 -4.99
CA VAL A 142 -9.72 11.22 -4.11
C VAL A 142 -10.36 12.24 -3.17
N ALA A 143 -11.60 12.62 -3.47
CA ALA A 143 -12.39 13.56 -2.69
C ALA A 143 -13.03 12.95 -1.43
N GLY A 144 -13.35 13.79 -0.45
CA GLY A 144 -14.11 13.43 0.76
C GLY A 144 -13.34 12.64 1.81
N VAL A 145 -12.00 12.53 1.71
CA VAL A 145 -11.17 11.84 2.69
C VAL A 145 -10.94 12.74 3.90
N ALA A 146 -11.36 12.27 5.08
CA ALA A 146 -11.20 13.00 6.33
C ALA A 146 -9.79 12.80 6.92
N LEU A 147 -9.05 13.89 7.12
CA LEU A 147 -7.71 13.91 7.69
C LEU A 147 -7.64 14.80 8.93
N ARG A 148 -6.94 14.30 9.95
CA ARG A 148 -6.51 15.12 11.09
C ARG A 148 -5.10 15.62 10.81
N VAL A 149 -4.93 16.93 10.75
CA VAL A 149 -3.65 17.57 10.44
C VAL A 149 -3.12 18.22 11.72
N SER A 150 -1.96 17.77 12.18
CA SER A 150 -1.23 18.36 13.30
C SER A 150 -0.34 19.47 12.76
N LEU A 151 -0.49 20.68 13.29
CA LEU A 151 0.25 21.86 12.87
C LEU A 151 1.57 22.00 13.64
N PRO A 152 2.53 22.80 13.13
CA PRO A 152 3.79 23.06 13.85
C PRO A 152 3.62 23.65 15.25
N ASP A 153 2.53 24.39 15.48
CA ASP A 153 2.18 24.99 16.77
C ASP A 153 1.53 23.99 17.76
N GLY A 154 1.43 22.71 17.38
CA GLY A 154 0.84 21.64 18.18
C GLY A 154 -0.69 21.57 18.12
N ARG A 155 -1.38 22.49 17.45
CA ARG A 155 -2.83 22.40 17.25
C ARG A 155 -3.16 21.32 16.22
N GLU A 156 -4.33 20.72 16.35
CA GLU A 156 -4.88 19.80 15.37
C GLU A 156 -6.07 20.44 14.65
N GLN A 157 -6.17 20.20 13.34
CA GLN A 157 -7.30 20.59 12.52
C GLN A 157 -7.88 19.37 11.79
N LEU A 158 -9.20 19.32 11.68
CA LEU A 158 -9.89 18.32 10.87
C LEU A 158 -10.19 18.93 9.50
N GLY A 159 -9.76 18.26 8.44
CA GLY A 159 -10.03 18.66 7.05
C GLY A 159 -10.60 17.49 6.24
N HIS A 160 -11.26 17.83 5.13
CA HIS A 160 -11.73 16.85 4.14
C HIS A 160 -11.16 17.24 2.79
N THR A 161 -10.69 16.25 2.02
CA THR A 161 -10.24 16.52 0.65
C THR A 161 -11.38 17.01 -0.22
N ASP A 162 -11.14 18.05 -1.00
CA ASP A 162 -12.09 18.61 -1.95
C ASP A 162 -12.24 17.74 -3.22
N ALA A 163 -12.96 18.25 -4.22
CA ALA A 163 -13.13 17.61 -5.54
C ALA A 163 -11.80 17.22 -6.22
N ASN A 164 -10.73 17.92 -5.87
CA ASN A 164 -9.39 17.73 -6.40
C ASN A 164 -8.50 16.92 -5.47
N GLY A 165 -9.10 16.25 -4.49
CA GLY A 165 -8.39 15.44 -3.52
C GLY A 165 -7.52 16.28 -2.58
N SER A 166 -7.74 17.59 -2.48
CA SER A 166 -6.82 18.53 -1.84
C SER A 166 -7.36 19.08 -0.51
N ILE A 167 -6.45 19.34 0.43
CA ILE A 167 -6.67 20.12 1.66
C ILE A 167 -5.58 21.19 1.70
N GLU A 168 -5.97 22.46 1.75
CA GLU A 168 -5.03 23.56 1.91
C GLU A 168 -5.25 24.27 3.25
N LEU A 169 -4.20 24.31 4.07
CA LEU A 169 -4.17 25.07 5.31
C LEU A 169 -3.25 26.28 5.13
N ARG A 170 -3.76 27.49 5.36
CA ARG A 170 -3.01 28.75 5.25
C ARG A 170 -2.84 29.39 6.61
N GLY A 171 -1.94 30.37 6.71
CA GLY A 171 -1.76 31.11 7.96
C GLY A 171 -0.90 30.37 8.98
N LEU A 172 0.00 29.51 8.52
CA LEU A 172 0.80 28.63 9.37
C LEU A 172 2.14 29.26 9.73
N GLU A 173 2.68 28.85 10.87
CA GLU A 173 4.05 29.12 11.26
C GLU A 173 5.01 28.23 10.46
N PRO A 174 6.23 28.70 10.15
CA PRO A 174 7.23 27.86 9.50
C PRO A 174 7.57 26.65 10.37
N GLY A 175 7.60 25.46 9.78
CA GLY A 175 7.98 24.25 10.48
C GLY A 175 7.53 22.99 9.76
N ALA A 176 7.27 21.93 10.53
CA ALA A 176 6.74 20.69 10.02
C ALA A 176 5.55 20.23 10.86
N GLY A 177 4.49 19.84 10.18
CA GLY A 177 3.31 19.25 10.78
C GLY A 177 3.26 17.73 10.60
N GLY A 178 2.06 17.19 10.79
CA GLY A 178 1.73 15.80 10.49
C GLY A 178 0.31 15.68 9.96
N ALA A 179 0.00 14.53 9.39
CA ALA A 179 -1.35 14.18 8.98
C ALA A 179 -1.64 12.74 9.41
N ALA A 180 -2.86 12.49 9.84
CA ALA A 180 -3.34 11.17 10.22
C ALA A 180 -4.75 10.97 9.70
N SER A 181 -5.15 9.71 9.59
CA SER A 181 -6.54 9.37 9.32
C SER A 181 -7.43 9.91 10.44
N ALA A 182 -8.52 10.62 10.10
CA ALA A 182 -9.40 11.18 11.11
C ALA A 182 -10.20 10.13 11.89
N SER A 183 -10.39 8.94 11.29
CA SER A 183 -11.23 7.86 11.82
C SER A 183 -10.40 6.61 12.09
N ASN A 184 -10.86 5.80 13.05
CA ASN A 184 -10.28 4.48 13.31
C ASN A 184 -10.60 3.53 12.14
N PRO A 185 -9.59 2.99 11.41
CA PRO A 185 -9.84 2.17 10.23
C PRO A 185 -10.52 0.84 10.54
N VAL A 186 -10.37 0.27 11.75
CA VAL A 186 -11.04 -1.00 12.09
C VAL A 186 -12.56 -0.84 12.26
N ALA A 187 -13.04 0.39 12.50
CA ALA A 187 -14.46 0.67 12.59
C ALA A 187 -15.13 0.75 11.21
N ALA A 188 -14.33 0.90 10.14
CA ALA A 188 -14.78 0.92 8.76
C ALA A 188 -14.90 -0.51 8.19
N ARG A 189 -15.44 -0.61 6.97
CA ARG A 189 -15.35 -1.84 6.17
C ARG A 189 -14.12 -1.72 5.26
N ALA A 190 -13.48 -2.84 4.92
CA ALA A 190 -12.37 -2.86 3.98
C ALA A 190 -12.71 -2.19 2.64
N SER A 191 -13.97 -2.31 2.18
CA SER A 191 -14.47 -1.64 0.97
C SER A 191 -14.51 -0.12 1.06
N ASN A 192 -14.42 0.45 2.26
CA ASN A 192 -14.40 1.90 2.53
C ASN A 192 -13.01 2.40 2.95
N ILE A 193 -11.98 1.56 2.83
CA ILE A 193 -10.60 1.94 3.09
C ILE A 193 -9.92 2.40 1.81
N TRP A 194 -9.04 3.38 2.00
CA TRP A 194 -7.98 3.75 1.08
C TRP A 194 -6.65 3.31 1.70
N HIS A 195 -6.04 2.27 1.13
CA HIS A 195 -4.74 1.76 1.55
C HIS A 195 -3.66 2.75 1.08
N VAL A 196 -2.90 3.31 2.02
CA VAL A 196 -1.83 4.26 1.71
C VAL A 196 -0.60 3.51 1.20
N VAL A 197 -0.20 3.81 -0.03
CA VAL A 197 0.99 3.25 -0.69
C VAL A 197 2.24 4.07 -0.35
N GLY A 198 2.10 5.38 -0.22
CA GLY A 198 3.20 6.24 0.17
C GLY A 198 2.84 7.73 0.20
N VAL A 199 3.76 8.53 0.71
CA VAL A 199 3.66 9.99 0.75
C VAL A 199 4.90 10.54 0.06
N LYS A 200 4.71 11.48 -0.87
CA LYS A 200 5.80 12.15 -1.59
C LYS A 200 5.65 13.66 -1.50
N PRO A 201 6.74 14.41 -1.33
CA PRO A 201 6.68 15.86 -1.49
C PRO A 201 6.38 16.22 -2.94
N ALA A 202 5.65 17.30 -3.14
CA ALA A 202 5.30 17.88 -4.43
C ALA A 202 5.39 19.42 -4.36
N PRO A 203 5.58 20.10 -5.50
CA PRO A 203 5.36 21.54 -5.58
C PRO A 203 3.96 21.90 -5.06
N ILE A 204 3.81 23.11 -4.50
CA ILE A 204 2.51 23.58 -3.98
C ILE A 204 1.49 23.72 -5.12
N GLU A 205 1.96 24.00 -6.35
CA GLU A 205 1.11 23.96 -7.53
C GLU A 205 0.84 22.50 -7.92
N PRO A 206 -0.42 22.07 -7.86
CA PRO A 206 -0.77 20.71 -8.26
C PRO A 206 -0.56 20.51 -9.76
N GLU A 207 0.04 19.38 -10.16
CA GLU A 207 0.22 19.02 -11.57
C GLU A 207 -1.11 18.86 -12.35
N TRP A 208 -2.26 18.78 -11.67
CA TRP A 208 -3.58 18.53 -12.28
C TRP A 208 -4.39 19.81 -12.56
N ALA A 209 -3.80 21.01 -12.51
CA ALA A 209 -4.46 22.32 -12.69
C ALA A 209 -5.29 22.51 -13.99
N GLY A 210 -5.37 21.51 -14.87
CA GLY A 210 -6.23 21.49 -16.06
C GLY A 210 -7.64 20.90 -15.89
N TRP A 211 -8.06 20.47 -14.69
CA TRP A 211 -9.36 19.81 -14.47
C TRP A 211 -10.44 20.67 -13.79
N ALA A 212 -10.29 22.01 -13.82
CA ALA A 212 -11.17 22.95 -13.11
C ALA A 212 -12.67 22.87 -13.47
N ASP A 213 -13.04 22.28 -14.60
CA ASP A 213 -14.43 22.19 -15.08
C ASP A 213 -15.09 20.82 -14.90
N ALA A 214 -14.38 19.83 -14.33
CA ALA A 214 -15.01 18.54 -14.04
C ALA A 214 -16.04 18.70 -12.91
N PRO A 215 -17.27 18.17 -13.03
CA PRO A 215 -18.22 18.17 -11.94
C PRO A 215 -17.56 17.51 -10.73
N ALA A 216 -17.67 18.15 -9.55
CA ALA A 216 -17.08 17.65 -8.33
C ALA A 216 -17.46 16.17 -8.17
N PRO A 217 -16.49 15.23 -8.12
CA PRO A 217 -16.81 13.84 -7.92
C PRO A 217 -17.64 13.74 -6.64
N GLU A 218 -18.72 12.98 -6.69
CA GLU A 218 -19.47 12.58 -5.50
C GLU A 218 -18.44 12.17 -4.43
N PRO A 219 -18.51 12.69 -3.20
CA PRO A 219 -17.51 12.40 -2.18
C PRO A 219 -17.54 10.90 -1.89
N PHE A 220 -16.66 10.16 -2.58
CA PHE A 220 -16.31 8.79 -2.25
C PHE A 220 -15.40 8.85 -1.04
N GLY A 221 -16.00 9.30 0.07
CA GLY A 221 -15.35 9.36 1.36
C GLY A 221 -14.73 8.02 1.71
N GLY A 222 -13.83 8.04 2.67
CA GLY A 222 -13.11 6.83 3.04
C GLY A 222 -12.15 7.09 4.17
N THR A 223 -11.69 6.02 4.77
CA THR A 223 -10.72 6.08 5.84
C THR A 223 -9.34 5.70 5.29
N LEU A 224 -8.35 6.56 5.50
CA LEU A 224 -6.96 6.20 5.21
C LEU A 224 -6.48 5.16 6.21
N ALA A 225 -5.81 4.13 5.72
CA ALA A 225 -5.19 3.12 6.55
C ALA A 225 -3.96 2.53 5.85
N VAL A 226 -3.07 1.93 6.62
CA VAL A 226 -2.14 0.93 6.09
C VAL A 226 -2.82 -0.43 6.32
N VAL A 227 -3.12 -1.13 5.24
CA VAL A 227 -3.75 -2.47 5.32
C VAL A 227 -2.68 -3.52 5.04
N GLU A 228 -2.50 -4.42 5.98
CA GLU A 228 -1.60 -5.57 5.88
C GLU A 228 -2.38 -6.82 5.47
N ASP A 229 -1.89 -7.53 4.46
CA ASP A 229 -2.40 -8.84 4.06
C ASP A 229 -1.76 -9.89 4.96
N HIS A 230 -2.45 -10.32 6.01
CA HIS A 230 -1.93 -11.29 6.97
C HIS A 230 -2.20 -12.72 6.49
N ALA A 231 -1.13 -13.47 6.23
CA ALA A 231 -1.20 -14.89 5.95
C ALA A 231 -1.41 -15.66 7.25
N VAL A 232 -2.55 -16.34 7.36
CA VAL A 232 -2.92 -17.07 8.59
C VAL A 232 -2.03 -18.28 8.79
N ALA A 233 -1.70 -18.57 10.05
CA ALA A 233 -0.86 -19.70 10.44
C ALA A 233 -1.60 -20.68 11.36
N ASP A 234 -1.03 -21.88 11.51
CA ASP A 234 -1.55 -22.89 12.42
C ASP A 234 -1.57 -22.37 13.87
N GLY A 235 -2.73 -22.47 14.51
CA GLY A 235 -2.91 -22.08 15.91
C GLY A 235 -3.18 -20.60 16.12
N GLU A 236 -3.11 -19.76 15.09
CA GLU A 236 -3.60 -18.38 15.19
C GLU A 236 -5.13 -18.35 15.28
N THR A 237 -5.64 -17.34 15.97
CA THR A 237 -7.07 -17.07 16.05
C THR A 237 -7.40 -15.67 15.56
N LEU A 238 -8.62 -15.49 15.04
CA LEU A 238 -9.10 -14.16 14.65
C LEU A 238 -9.12 -13.18 15.83
N SER A 239 -9.26 -13.69 17.06
CA SER A 239 -9.21 -12.88 18.28
C SER A 239 -7.81 -12.31 18.54
N GLU A 240 -6.77 -13.12 18.37
CA GLU A 240 -5.38 -12.66 18.54
C GLU A 240 -5.03 -11.62 17.47
N LEU A 241 -5.40 -11.87 16.21
CA LEU A 241 -5.22 -10.92 15.12
C LEU A 241 -5.93 -9.60 15.38
N ALA A 242 -7.17 -9.64 15.87
CA ALA A 242 -7.91 -8.43 16.26
C ALA A 242 -7.23 -7.67 17.40
N GLY A 243 -6.67 -8.41 18.37
CA GLY A 243 -5.88 -7.85 19.46
C GLY A 243 -4.68 -7.01 18.99
N THR A 244 -4.03 -7.40 17.89
CA THR A 244 -2.86 -6.67 17.34
C THR A 244 -3.19 -5.24 16.86
N VAL A 245 -4.47 -4.95 16.62
CA VAL A 245 -4.96 -3.63 16.21
C VAL A 245 -5.92 -3.02 17.24
N GLY A 246 -5.95 -3.58 18.46
CA GLY A 246 -6.79 -3.09 19.55
C GLY A 246 -8.29 -3.20 19.28
N ALA A 247 -8.71 -4.20 18.50
CA ALA A 247 -10.10 -4.42 18.12
C ALA A 247 -10.63 -5.74 18.69
N SER A 248 -11.96 -5.85 18.77
CA SER A 248 -12.62 -7.12 19.02
C SER A 248 -12.65 -8.00 17.76
N THR A 249 -12.78 -9.31 17.96
CA THR A 249 -12.99 -10.29 16.88
C THR A 249 -14.12 -9.88 15.94
N LEU A 250 -15.24 -9.37 16.49
CA LEU A 250 -16.40 -8.93 15.70
C LEU A 250 -16.12 -7.67 14.89
N GLU A 251 -15.27 -6.77 15.37
CA GLU A 251 -14.86 -5.57 14.62
C GLU A 251 -13.94 -5.93 13.47
N LEU A 252 -12.93 -6.77 13.70
CA LEU A 252 -12.05 -7.25 12.63
C LEU A 252 -12.81 -8.07 11.58
N ALA A 253 -13.77 -8.89 12.02
CA ALA A 253 -14.67 -9.61 11.12
C ALA A 253 -15.57 -8.67 10.30
N ARG A 254 -16.12 -7.63 10.92
CA ARG A 254 -16.91 -6.62 10.21
C ARG A 254 -16.06 -5.83 9.22
N PHE A 255 -14.82 -5.55 9.57
CA PHE A 255 -13.86 -4.92 8.68
C PHE A 255 -13.64 -5.77 7.42
N ASN A 256 -13.30 -7.04 7.59
CA ASN A 256 -12.97 -7.97 6.50
C ASN A 256 -14.19 -8.37 5.65
N TRP A 257 -15.30 -8.73 6.29
CA TRP A 257 -16.42 -9.40 5.62
C TRP A 257 -17.76 -8.68 5.77
N GLY A 258 -17.79 -7.54 6.47
CA GLY A 258 -19.00 -6.74 6.63
C GLY A 258 -20.01 -7.31 7.64
N SER A 259 -19.66 -8.39 8.35
CA SER A 259 -20.55 -9.11 9.28
C SER A 259 -20.02 -9.15 10.71
N ARG A 260 -20.95 -9.12 11.68
CA ARG A 260 -20.69 -9.42 13.11
C ARG A 260 -21.41 -10.69 13.58
N ASN A 261 -22.12 -11.37 12.69
CA ASN A 261 -22.88 -12.56 13.04
C ASN A 261 -21.93 -13.78 13.08
N PRO A 262 -21.82 -14.51 14.21
CA PRO A 262 -20.89 -15.63 14.34
C PRO A 262 -21.03 -16.71 13.26
N ALA A 263 -22.26 -17.07 12.87
CA ALA A 263 -22.48 -18.07 11.84
C ALA A 263 -22.03 -17.60 10.45
N GLN A 264 -22.22 -16.31 10.15
CA GLN A 264 -21.72 -15.71 8.91
C GLN A 264 -20.19 -15.60 8.93
N ILE A 265 -19.59 -15.29 10.08
CA ILE A 265 -18.14 -15.27 10.24
C ILE A 265 -17.53 -16.64 9.95
N GLN A 266 -18.09 -17.71 10.53
CA GLN A 266 -17.65 -19.07 10.25
C GLN A 266 -17.78 -19.45 8.76
N ARG A 267 -18.85 -18.98 8.12
CA ARG A 267 -19.01 -19.12 6.66
C ARG A 267 -17.92 -18.38 5.89
N ASP A 268 -17.62 -17.13 6.24
CA ASP A 268 -16.59 -16.33 5.56
C ASP A 268 -15.17 -16.87 5.81
N LEU A 269 -14.90 -17.44 7.00
CA LEU A 269 -13.65 -18.18 7.25
C LEU A 269 -13.49 -19.35 6.26
N ARG A 270 -14.54 -20.15 6.07
CA ARG A 270 -14.53 -21.23 5.08
C ARG A 270 -14.38 -20.74 3.65
N GLU A 271 -15.22 -19.79 3.26
CA GLU A 271 -15.46 -19.48 1.84
C GLU A 271 -14.55 -18.36 1.30
N ARG A 272 -14.01 -17.50 2.17
CA ARG A 272 -13.15 -16.38 1.76
C ARG A 272 -11.72 -16.51 2.25
N VAL A 273 -11.51 -17.03 3.45
CA VAL A 273 -10.17 -17.32 3.97
C VAL A 273 -9.68 -18.70 3.51
N GLY A 274 -10.60 -19.62 3.22
CA GLY A 274 -10.26 -20.97 2.76
C GLY A 274 -10.01 -21.95 3.89
N CYS A 275 -10.51 -21.66 5.10
CA CYS A 275 -10.34 -22.54 6.24
C CYS A 275 -11.02 -23.88 5.99
N THR A 276 -10.22 -24.95 5.94
CA THR A 276 -10.71 -26.33 5.75
C THR A 276 -10.70 -27.14 7.05
N LYS A 277 -9.88 -26.73 8.02
CA LYS A 277 -9.71 -27.42 9.30
C LYS A 277 -10.79 -26.99 10.30
N LEU A 278 -11.34 -27.98 11.01
CA LEU A 278 -12.19 -27.75 12.18
C LEU A 278 -11.36 -27.75 13.47
N ALA A 279 -11.83 -26.99 14.46
CA ALA A 279 -11.35 -27.12 15.84
C ALA A 279 -11.56 -28.56 16.36
N ASP A 280 -10.73 -28.99 17.31
CA ASP A 280 -10.79 -30.36 17.87
C ASP A 280 -12.15 -30.67 18.53
N ASP A 281 -12.85 -29.65 19.03
CA ASP A 281 -14.18 -29.73 19.62
C ASP A 281 -15.32 -29.63 18.59
N GLY A 282 -15.00 -29.46 17.30
CA GLY A 282 -15.96 -29.27 16.22
C GLY A 282 -16.70 -27.93 16.24
N SER A 283 -16.28 -26.97 17.06
CA SER A 283 -17.01 -25.70 17.29
C SER A 283 -16.97 -24.73 16.11
N GLY A 284 -16.06 -24.91 15.16
CA GLY A 284 -15.92 -24.02 14.02
C GLY A 284 -14.65 -24.28 13.22
N HIS A 285 -14.46 -23.46 12.19
CA HIS A 285 -13.26 -23.46 11.36
C HIS A 285 -12.13 -22.70 12.07
N VAL A 286 -10.92 -23.23 11.96
CA VAL A 286 -9.70 -22.66 12.54
C VAL A 286 -8.70 -22.37 11.44
N PHE A 287 -7.86 -21.37 11.66
CA PHE A 287 -6.79 -21.05 10.73
C PHE A 287 -5.79 -22.20 10.62
N CYS A 288 -5.34 -22.41 9.39
CA CYS A 288 -4.29 -23.35 9.06
C CYS A 288 -3.35 -22.72 8.03
N ALA A 289 -2.06 -23.01 8.13
CA ALA A 289 -1.05 -22.51 7.18
C ALA A 289 -1.27 -23.01 5.74
N THR A 290 -2.11 -24.03 5.55
CA THR A 290 -2.49 -24.56 4.23
C THR A 290 -3.82 -23.99 3.72
N ASP A 291 -4.44 -23.03 4.41
CA ASP A 291 -5.69 -22.41 3.97
C ASP A 291 -5.44 -21.58 2.69
N GLU A 292 -6.39 -21.64 1.75
CA GLU A 292 -6.29 -20.94 0.47
C GLU A 292 -7.53 -20.04 0.25
N PRO A 293 -7.37 -18.70 0.24
CA PRO A 293 -6.12 -17.96 0.13
C PRO A 293 -5.32 -17.85 1.43
N GLY A 294 -5.91 -18.16 2.58
CA GLY A 294 -5.28 -18.05 3.89
C GLY A 294 -5.00 -16.61 4.29
N LEU A 295 -5.85 -15.65 3.88
CA LEU A 295 -5.60 -14.23 4.07
C LEU A 295 -6.68 -13.53 4.90
N VAL A 296 -6.23 -12.70 5.84
CA VAL A 296 -7.05 -11.76 6.62
C VAL A 296 -6.44 -10.37 6.51
N LEU A 297 -7.27 -9.35 6.26
CA LEU A 297 -6.81 -7.97 6.21
C LEU A 297 -6.72 -7.38 7.62
N ILE A 298 -5.56 -6.80 7.93
CA ILE A 298 -5.27 -6.17 9.23
C ILE A 298 -5.12 -4.65 9.01
N PRO A 299 -6.10 -3.82 9.42
CA PRO A 299 -6.03 -2.38 9.26
C PRO A 299 -5.21 -1.71 10.36
N ARG A 300 -4.24 -0.89 9.98
CA ARG A 300 -3.49 -0.01 10.88
C ARG A 300 -3.81 1.44 10.58
N ALA A 301 -3.96 2.25 11.63
CA ALA A 301 -4.14 3.69 11.48
C ALA A 301 -2.94 4.28 10.74
N TRP A 302 -3.20 5.03 9.67
CA TRP A 302 -2.15 5.74 8.95
C TRP A 302 -1.88 7.09 9.61
N SER A 303 -0.59 7.42 9.72
CA SER A 303 -0.11 8.77 10.05
C SER A 303 1.22 9.05 9.35
N ALA A 304 1.48 10.32 9.09
CA ALA A 304 2.72 10.86 8.58
C ALA A 304 3.11 12.07 9.41
N ALA A 305 4.39 12.19 9.75
CA ALA A 305 4.97 13.33 10.45
C ALA A 305 6.02 13.99 9.55
N GLY A 306 6.50 15.18 9.93
CA GLY A 306 7.55 15.88 9.19
C GLY A 306 7.06 16.50 7.88
N LEU A 307 5.76 16.78 7.76
CA LEU A 307 5.19 17.42 6.57
C LEU A 307 5.52 18.91 6.61
N ALA A 308 6.56 19.30 5.88
CA ALA A 308 7.04 20.68 5.86
C ALA A 308 5.96 21.65 5.38
N THR A 309 5.87 22.80 6.07
CA THR A 309 5.10 23.95 5.60
C THR A 309 5.77 24.60 4.40
N ASN A 310 4.98 25.30 3.59
CA ASN A 310 5.32 25.85 2.29
C ASN A 310 5.77 24.77 1.29
N GLN A 311 5.15 23.58 1.40
CA GLN A 311 5.36 22.45 0.50
C GLN A 311 4.05 21.67 0.34
N GLY A 312 3.80 21.15 -0.86
CA GLY A 312 2.72 20.21 -1.12
C GLY A 312 3.14 18.79 -0.80
N HIS A 313 2.21 17.95 -0.35
CA HIS A 313 2.47 16.53 -0.10
C HIS A 313 1.38 15.68 -0.74
N VAL A 314 1.79 14.73 -1.56
CA VAL A 314 0.90 13.82 -2.27
C VAL A 314 0.89 12.47 -1.57
N ILE A 315 -0.27 12.08 -1.07
CA ILE A 315 -0.59 10.80 -0.46
C ILE A 315 -1.18 9.90 -1.54
N ARG A 316 -0.44 8.87 -1.93
CA ARG A 316 -0.87 7.89 -2.93
C ARG A 316 -1.62 6.76 -2.26
N VAL A 317 -2.81 6.45 -2.78
CA VAL A 317 -3.70 5.44 -2.21
C VAL A 317 -4.22 4.45 -3.25
N ARG A 318 -4.63 3.28 -2.79
CA ARG A 318 -5.35 2.29 -3.60
C ARG A 318 -6.44 1.60 -2.79
N ARG A 319 -7.32 0.85 -3.43
CA ARG A 319 -8.23 -0.05 -2.72
C ARG A 319 -7.46 -1.27 -2.20
N PRO A 320 -7.69 -1.70 -0.95
CA PRO A 320 -7.16 -2.99 -0.51
C PRO A 320 -7.76 -4.11 -1.34
N TRP A 321 -6.99 -5.16 -1.58
CA TRP A 321 -7.49 -6.34 -2.25
C TRP A 321 -8.43 -7.09 -1.30
N ILE A 322 -9.66 -7.36 -1.75
CA ILE A 322 -10.66 -8.10 -0.97
C ILE A 322 -10.99 -9.36 -1.76
N PRO A 323 -10.62 -10.57 -1.28
CA PRO A 323 -10.99 -11.80 -1.97
C PRO A 323 -12.52 -11.89 -2.08
N ARG A 324 -13.01 -11.95 -3.32
CA ARG A 324 -14.45 -12.14 -3.59
C ARG A 324 -14.74 -13.63 -3.71
N LEU A 325 -15.92 -14.02 -3.22
CA LEU A 325 -16.47 -15.38 -3.28
C LEU A 325 -16.51 -16.00 -4.69
N ARG A 326 -16.39 -15.20 -5.77
CA ARG A 326 -16.50 -15.66 -7.16
C ARG A 326 -15.18 -15.81 -7.91
N ASP A 327 -14.05 -15.44 -7.30
CA ASP A 327 -12.73 -15.60 -7.95
C ASP A 327 -12.18 -17.04 -7.81
N TRP A 328 -12.90 -17.90 -7.06
CA TRP A 328 -12.62 -19.33 -6.85
C TRP A 328 -13.56 -20.15 -7.73
N ASP A 329 -13.28 -20.18 -9.02
CA ASP A 329 -13.95 -21.09 -9.95
C ASP A 329 -13.47 -22.51 -9.64
N PHE A 330 -14.20 -23.22 -8.76
CA PHE A 330 -14.11 -24.67 -8.64
C PHE A 330 -14.72 -25.28 -9.90
N SER A 331 -14.06 -25.11 -11.04
CA SER A 331 -14.27 -25.99 -12.19
C SER A 331 -13.69 -27.36 -11.81
N ILE A 332 -14.55 -28.20 -11.24
CA ILE A 332 -14.36 -29.64 -11.07
C ILE A 332 -14.59 -30.31 -12.43
#